data_AF-A0A0E3WGG7-F1
#
_entry.id   AF-A0A0E3WGG7-F1
#
_cell.length_a   1.000
_cell.length_b   1.000
_cell.length_c   1.000
_cell.angle_alpha   90.00
_cell.angle_beta   90.00
_cell.angle_gamma   90.00
#
_symmetry.space_group_name_H-M   'P 1'
#
loop_
_entity.id
_entity.type
_entity.pdbx_description
1 polymer ?
#
loop_
_entity_poly.entity_id
_entity_poly.type
_entity_poly.pdbx_seq_one_letter_code
_entity_poly.pdbx_strand_id
1 'polypeptide(L)'
;MFKSRLTMILCSAAAMVPIVLYFYLYPRLPDFVPIHYTGATADRFVNKWSVDVATLCLLGWFGFGCMRLLQFLLRKIFLSSYIHNLASIHRIWNAATLLVTAAFAAISVCALLAMV
;
A
#
# COMPACT_ATOMS: atom_id res chain seq x y z
N MET A 1 22.66 6.66 -2.04
CA MET A 1 22.42 6.03 -0.71
C MET A 1 21.11 6.59 -0.14
N PHE A 2 20.00 5.87 -0.24
CA PHE A 2 18.77 6.31 0.46
C PHE A 2 18.96 6.07 1.96
N LYS A 3 19.02 7.14 2.76
CA LYS A 3 19.02 7.04 4.22
C LYS A 3 17.70 6.40 4.64
N SER A 4 17.74 5.39 5.51
CA SER A 4 16.57 4.62 5.98
C SER A 4 15.37 5.51 6.36
N ARG A 5 15.62 6.66 6.99
CA ARG A 5 14.57 7.67 7.30
C ARG A 5 13.85 8.21 6.07
N LEU A 6 14.55 8.58 5.01
CA LEU A 6 13.95 9.13 3.81
C LEU A 6 13.04 8.10 3.13
N THR A 7 13.51 6.85 3.02
CA THR A 7 12.69 5.77 2.45
C THR A 7 11.42 5.55 3.27
N MET A 8 11.52 5.55 4.62
CA MET A 8 10.33 5.40 5.47
C MET A 8 9.34 6.54 5.25
N ILE A 9 9.81 7.79 5.17
CA ILE A 9 8.95 8.95 4.89
C ILE A 9 8.26 8.80 3.53
N LEU A 10 9.00 8.41 2.49
CA LEU A 10 8.44 8.23 1.15
C LEU A 10 7.41 7.08 1.10
N CYS A 11 7.69 5.95 1.73
CA CYS A 11 6.75 4.84 1.81
C CYS A 11 5.49 5.24 2.60
N SER A 12 5.64 5.90 3.74
CA SER A 12 4.48 6.38 4.52
C SER A 12 3.67 7.41 3.74
N ALA A 13 4.32 8.35 3.05
CA ALA A 13 3.63 9.32 2.20
C ALA A 13 2.85 8.62 1.08
N ALA A 14 3.47 7.66 0.38
CA ALA A 14 2.82 6.86 -0.66
C ALA A 14 1.63 6.04 -0.11
N ALA A 15 1.80 5.41 1.06
CA ALA A 15 0.76 4.63 1.72
C ALA A 15 -0.42 5.50 2.22
N MET A 16 -0.20 6.79 2.47
CA MET A 16 -1.25 7.73 2.87
C MET A 16 -2.10 8.23 1.70
N VAL A 17 -1.59 8.19 0.46
CA VAL A 17 -2.29 8.72 -0.72
C VAL A 17 -3.73 8.19 -0.85
N PRO A 18 -4.00 6.87 -0.75
CA PRO A 18 -5.37 6.37 -0.92
C PRO A 18 -6.31 6.80 0.21
N ILE A 19 -5.80 6.95 1.44
CA ILE A 19 -6.60 7.43 2.58
C ILE A 19 -7.02 8.89 2.36
N VAL A 20 -6.06 9.74 1.96
CA VAL A 20 -6.35 11.15 1.66
C VAL A 20 -7.33 11.27 0.49
N LEU A 21 -7.12 10.47 -0.56
CA LEU A 21 -8.02 10.41 -1.70
C LEU A 21 -9.43 9.98 -1.29
N TYR A 22 -9.56 8.95 -0.47
CA TYR A 22 -10.86 8.50 0.01
C TYR A 22 -11.61 9.60 0.74
N PHE A 23 -10.96 10.30 1.69
CA PHE A 23 -11.60 11.44 2.38
C PHE A 23 -11.97 12.59 1.44
N TYR A 24 -11.18 12.83 0.40
CA TYR A 24 -11.50 13.82 -0.63
C TYR A 24 -12.72 13.42 -1.48
N LEU A 25 -12.83 12.14 -1.85
CA LEU A 25 -13.96 11.60 -2.62
C LEU A 25 -15.21 11.38 -1.77
N TYR A 26 -15.05 11.18 -0.46
CA TYR A 26 -16.08 10.77 0.47
C TYR A 26 -17.41 11.55 0.37
N PRO A 27 -17.43 12.90 0.25
CA PRO A 27 -18.67 13.66 0.14
C PRO A 27 -19.43 13.41 -1.17
N ARG A 28 -18.76 12.90 -2.20
CA ARG A 28 -19.31 12.64 -3.54
C ARG A 28 -19.71 11.18 -3.74
N LEU A 29 -19.25 10.28 -2.88
CA LEU A 29 -19.56 8.86 -2.98
C LEU A 29 -21.01 8.58 -2.56
N PRO A 30 -21.76 7.78 -3.36
CA PRO A 30 -23.06 7.29 -2.95
C PRO A 30 -22.94 6.43 -1.69
N ASP A 31 -24.04 6.24 -0.96
CA ASP A 31 -24.01 5.43 0.27
C ASP A 31 -23.61 3.98 0.02
N PHE A 32 -23.90 3.46 -1.18
CA PHE A 32 -23.45 2.16 -1.65
C PHE A 32 -22.49 2.34 -2.83
N VAL A 33 -21.24 1.90 -2.65
CA VAL A 33 -20.17 1.98 -3.66
C VAL A 33 -19.91 0.62 -4.29
N PRO A 34 -19.57 0.58 -5.59
CA PRO A 34 -19.20 -0.65 -6.27
C PRO A 34 -17.81 -1.13 -5.83
N ILE A 35 -17.66 -2.42 -5.56
CA ILE A 35 -16.37 -3.04 -5.18
C ILE A 35 -15.96 -4.20 -6.09
N HIS A 36 -16.86 -4.64 -6.97
CA HIS A 36 -16.58 -5.65 -7.97
C HIS A 36 -17.24 -5.26 -9.29
N TYR A 37 -16.60 -5.65 -10.39
CA TYR A 37 -17.01 -5.35 -11.75
C TYR A 37 -16.89 -6.61 -12.59
N THR A 38 -17.98 -6.95 -13.28
CA THR A 38 -17.93 -7.91 -14.38
C THR A 38 -17.82 -7.10 -15.68
N GLY A 39 -16.61 -7.00 -16.22
CA GLY A 39 -16.32 -6.12 -17.35
C GLY A 39 -16.48 -4.64 -16.97
N ALA A 40 -17.37 -3.93 -17.65
CA ALA A 40 -17.67 -2.51 -17.39
C ALA A 40 -18.85 -2.30 -16.42
N THR A 41 -19.53 -3.37 -16.00
CA THR A 41 -20.72 -3.29 -15.15
C THR A 41 -20.38 -3.68 -13.71
N ALA A 42 -20.71 -2.80 -12.76
CA ALA A 42 -20.64 -3.11 -11.34
C ALA A 42 -21.72 -4.13 -10.96
N ASP A 43 -21.34 -5.16 -10.22
CA ASP A 43 -22.21 -6.29 -9.84
C ASP A 43 -22.25 -6.55 -8.32
N ARG A 44 -21.29 -5.99 -7.55
CA ARG A 44 -21.29 -6.04 -6.08
C ARG A 44 -21.10 -4.64 -5.50
N PHE A 45 -22.00 -4.27 -4.61
CA PHE A 45 -22.00 -3.00 -3.90
C PHE A 45 -21.90 -3.22 -2.39
N VAL A 46 -21.28 -2.28 -1.70
CA VAL A 46 -21.17 -2.26 -0.24
C VAL A 46 -21.37 -0.84 0.27
N ASN A 47 -21.72 -0.71 1.55
CA ASN A 47 -21.76 0.61 2.19
C ASN A 47 -20.38 1.27 2.09
N LYS A 48 -20.30 2.58 1.82
CA LYS A 48 -19.02 3.31 1.75
C LYS A 48 -18.18 3.22 3.05
N TRP A 49 -18.81 2.94 4.19
CA TRP A 49 -18.14 2.68 5.47
C TRP A 49 -17.70 1.22 5.69
N SER A 50 -17.86 0.34 4.69
CA SER A 50 -17.59 -1.08 4.88
C SER A 50 -16.10 -1.37 5.12
N VAL A 51 -15.87 -2.53 5.72
CA VAL A 51 -14.51 -3.07 5.92
C VAL A 51 -13.80 -3.28 4.58
N ASP A 52 -14.52 -3.62 3.50
CA ASP A 52 -13.93 -3.75 2.16
C ASP A 52 -13.30 -2.42 1.70
N VAL A 53 -14.02 -1.30 1.86
CA VAL A 53 -13.53 0.04 1.48
C VAL A 53 -12.38 0.49 2.38
N ALA A 54 -12.49 0.25 3.69
CA ALA A 54 -11.39 0.53 4.62
C ALA A 54 -10.12 -0.27 4.28
N THR A 55 -10.27 -1.53 3.90
CA THR A 55 -9.16 -2.40 3.49
C THR A 55 -8.49 -1.90 2.21
N LEU A 56 -9.28 -1.46 1.23
CA LEU A 56 -8.76 -0.81 0.03
C LEU A 56 -7.92 0.41 0.41
N CYS A 57 -8.43 1.31 1.25
CA CYS A 57 -7.71 2.51 1.67
C CYS A 57 -6.38 2.19 2.39
N LEU A 58 -6.34 1.10 3.15
CA LEU A 58 -5.17 0.67 3.92
C LEU A 58 -4.21 -0.24 3.13
N LEU A 59 -4.50 -0.56 1.87
CA LEU A 59 -3.70 -1.50 1.08
C LEU A 59 -2.23 -1.06 0.94
N GLY A 60 -1.98 0.24 0.77
CA GLY A 60 -0.61 0.78 0.74
C GLY A 60 0.15 0.54 2.05
N TRP A 61 -0.52 0.72 3.19
CA TRP A 61 0.04 0.42 4.52
C TRP A 61 0.27 -1.07 4.73
N PHE A 62 -0.61 -1.92 4.20
CA PHE A 62 -0.43 -3.37 4.21
C PHE A 62 0.84 -3.78 3.46
N GLY A 63 1.03 -3.28 2.23
CA GLY A 63 2.25 -3.53 1.44
C GLY A 63 3.52 -3.08 2.16
N PHE A 64 3.50 -1.88 2.75
CA PHE A 64 4.62 -1.36 3.52
C PHE A 64 4.92 -2.23 4.77
N GLY A 65 3.90 -2.59 5.53
CA GLY A 65 4.00 -3.42 6.73
C GLY A 65 4.54 -4.82 6.42
N CYS A 66 4.02 -5.48 5.39
CA CYS A 66 4.49 -6.80 4.94
C CYS A 66 5.97 -6.79 4.56
N MET A 67 6.41 -5.78 3.80
CA MET A 67 7.83 -5.65 3.43
C MET A 67 8.73 -5.42 4.64
N ARG A 68 8.27 -4.69 5.65
CA ARG A 68 9.04 -4.47 6.89
C ARG A 68 9.14 -5.73 7.74
N LEU A 69 8.03 -6.46 7.88
CA LEU A 69 8.01 -7.74 8.58
C LEU A 69 8.91 -8.75 7.90
N LEU A 70 8.83 -8.85 6.56
CA LEU A 70 9.68 -9.75 5.78
C LEU A 70 11.15 -9.40 5.93
N GLN A 71 11.52 -8.11 5.94
CA GLN A 71 12.90 -7.68 6.19
C GLN A 71 13.41 -8.17 7.54
N PHE A 72 12.58 -8.01 8.57
CA PHE A 72 12.90 -8.38 9.93
C PHE A 72 13.13 -9.89 10.05
N LEU A 73 12.25 -10.70 9.47
CA LEU A 73 12.37 -12.16 9.45
C LEU A 73 13.61 -12.63 8.69
N LEU A 74 13.86 -12.09 7.49
CA LEU A 74 15.03 -12.46 6.69
C LEU A 74 16.35 -12.08 7.37
N ARG A 75 16.41 -10.91 8.02
CA ARG A 75 17.58 -10.51 8.80
C ARG A 75 17.85 -11.45 9.96
N LYS A 76 16.79 -11.97 10.60
CA LYS A 76 16.92 -12.93 11.71
C LYS A 76 17.43 -14.29 11.24
N ILE A 77 16.97 -14.77 10.08
CA ILE A 77 17.33 -16.08 9.53
C ILE A 77 18.74 -16.06 8.90
N PHE A 78 19.08 -14.99 8.17
CA PHE A 78 20.32 -14.91 7.38
C PHE A 78 21.32 -13.88 7.93
N LEU A 79 21.50 -13.84 9.25
CA LEU A 79 22.27 -12.79 9.93
C LEU A 79 23.72 -12.66 9.41
N SER A 80 24.41 -13.79 9.17
CA SER A 80 25.80 -13.80 8.69
C SER A 80 25.93 -13.17 7.29
N SER A 81 25.11 -13.64 6.33
CA SER A 81 25.08 -13.08 4.96
C SER A 81 24.63 -11.62 4.92
N TYR A 82 23.75 -11.23 5.85
CA TYR A 82 23.26 -9.86 5.98
C TYR A 82 24.35 -8.89 6.40
N ILE A 83 25.21 -9.26 7.37
CA ILE A 83 26.30 -8.42 7.84
C ILE A 83 27.33 -8.20 6.72
N HIS A 84 27.67 -9.25 5.96
CA HIS A 84 28.66 -9.14 4.89
C HIS A 84 28.21 -8.22 3.74
N ASN A 85 26.92 -8.19 3.41
CA ASN A 85 26.37 -7.46 2.26
C ASN A 85 25.41 -6.33 2.67
N LEU A 86 25.58 -5.78 3.87
CA LEU A 86 24.65 -4.88 4.54
C LEU A 86 24.16 -3.72 3.65
N ALA A 87 25.09 -3.01 3.00
CA ALA A 87 24.77 -1.83 2.21
C ALA A 87 23.94 -2.15 0.95
N SER A 88 24.29 -3.22 0.23
CA SER A 88 23.59 -3.67 -0.97
C SER A 88 22.20 -4.19 -0.63
N ILE A 89 22.09 -5.02 0.41
CA ILE A 89 20.80 -5.56 0.88
C ILE A 89 19.87 -4.42 1.31
N HIS A 90 20.37 -3.45 2.10
CA HIS A 90 19.54 -2.31 2.50
C HIS A 90 19.04 -1.47 1.31
N ARG A 91 19.88 -1.25 0.30
CA ARG A 91 19.50 -0.47 -0.88
C ARG A 91 18.41 -1.19 -1.69
N ILE A 92 18.61 -2.47 -1.97
CA ILE A 92 17.64 -3.30 -2.71
C ILE A 92 16.33 -3.38 -1.91
N TRP A 93 16.42 -3.60 -0.60
CA TRP A 93 15.25 -3.70 0.25
C TRP A 93 14.45 -2.41 0.31
N ASN A 94 15.12 -1.27 0.43
CA ASN A 94 14.46 0.03 0.43
C ASN A 94 13.73 0.29 -0.90
N ALA A 95 14.35 -0.05 -2.03
CA ALA A 95 13.74 0.09 -3.34
C ALA A 95 12.53 -0.84 -3.51
N ALA A 96 12.66 -2.12 -3.13
CA ALA A 96 11.57 -3.09 -3.18
C ALA A 96 10.40 -2.66 -2.27
N THR A 97 10.71 -2.17 -1.07
CA THR A 97 9.69 -1.67 -0.12
C THR A 97 8.91 -0.52 -0.72
N LEU A 98 9.59 0.46 -1.32
CA LEU A 98 8.96 1.60 -1.98
C LEU A 98 8.10 1.14 -3.17
N LEU A 99 8.63 0.25 -4.02
CA LEU A 99 7.93 -0.28 -5.18
C LEU A 99 6.62 -0.98 -4.79
N VAL A 100 6.67 -1.91 -3.83
CA VAL A 100 5.48 -2.64 -3.35
C VAL A 100 4.46 -1.69 -2.74
N THR A 101 4.92 -0.75 -1.90
CA THR A 101 4.05 0.25 -1.27
C THR A 101 3.35 1.11 -2.33
N ALA A 102 4.10 1.59 -3.33
CA ALA A 102 3.56 2.40 -4.41
C ALA A 102 2.61 1.62 -5.31
N ALA A 103 2.91 0.36 -5.64
CA ALA A 103 2.03 -0.49 -6.43
C ALA A 103 0.69 -0.73 -5.73
N PHE A 104 0.72 -1.04 -4.43
CA PHE A 104 -0.49 -1.27 -3.64
C PHE A 104 -1.30 0.02 -3.44
N ALA A 105 -0.63 1.16 -3.24
CA ALA A 105 -1.28 2.46 -3.23
C ALA A 105 -1.93 2.79 -4.59
N ALA A 106 -1.25 2.50 -5.71
CA ALA A 106 -1.79 2.73 -7.05
C ALA A 106 -3.03 1.87 -7.33
N ILE A 107 -3.00 0.58 -6.95
CA ILE A 107 -4.18 -0.31 -7.05
C ILE A 107 -5.35 0.26 -6.26
N SER A 108 -5.10 0.72 -5.03
CA SER A 108 -6.11 1.34 -4.18
C SER A 108 -6.68 2.63 -4.78
N VAL A 109 -5.83 3.51 -5.31
CA VAL A 109 -6.24 4.74 -6.00
C VAL A 109 -7.13 4.42 -7.21
N CYS A 110 -6.71 3.49 -8.06
CA CYS A 110 -7.51 3.08 -9.22
C CYS A 110 -8.88 2.52 -8.80
N ALA A 111 -8.91 1.70 -7.75
CA ALA A 111 -10.16 1.15 -7.21
C ALA A 111 -11.08 2.25 -6.66
N LEU A 112 -10.54 3.21 -5.90
CA LEU A 112 -11.30 4.33 -5.34
C LEU A 112 -11.84 5.27 -6.43
N LEU A 113 -11.05 5.55 -7.48
CA LEU A 113 -11.48 6.38 -8.59
C LEU A 113 -12.61 5.74 -9.41
N ALA A 114 -12.66 4.41 -9.48
CA ALA A 114 -13.75 3.71 -10.16
C ALA A 114 -15.10 3.79 -9.41
N MET A 115 -15.10 4.14 -8.11
CA MET A 115 -16.32 4.22 -7.30
C MET A 115 -17.13 5.51 -7.48
N VAL A 116 -16.57 6.48 -8.20
CA VAL A 116 -17.15 7.81 -8.48
C VAL A 116 -17.72 7.82 -9.89
#